data_AF-A0A6G3DJU2-F1
#
_entry.id   AF-A0A6G3DJU2-F1
#
_cell.length_a   1.000
_cell.length_b   1.000
_cell.length_c   1.000
_cell.angle_alpha   90.00
_cell.angle_beta   90.00
_cell.angle_gamma   90.00
#
_symmetry.space_group_name_H-M   'P 1'
#
loop_
_entity.id
_entity.type
_entity.pdbx_description
1 polymer ?
#
loop_
_entity_poly.entity_id
_entity_poly.type
_entity_poly.pdbx_seq_one_letter_code
_entity_poly.pdbx_strand_id
1 'polypeptide(L)'
;YHLARSINGNGLAEGFLEALRSRVYVGVSAGSMIFSRNLTGHSADVIGDAKDLNVLGATSVEPPFGLFDWYLKPHLYSPDFPERDDAWADRITARADFPIYFIDDETAVRVRDGEVDVVSEGRWRFHP
;
A
#
# COMPACT_ATOMS: atom_id res chain seq x y z
N TYR A 1 5.97 1.16 6.40
CA TYR A 1 6.70 0.17 7.24
C TYR A 1 6.49 0.33 8.74
N HIS A 2 6.68 1.51 9.31
CA HIS A 2 6.49 1.73 10.77
C HIS A 2 5.10 1.30 11.28
N LEU A 3 4.02 1.67 10.56
CA LEU A 3 2.65 1.29 10.92
C LEU A 3 2.45 -0.23 10.98
N ALA A 4 2.88 -0.97 9.96
CA ALA A 4 2.80 -2.42 9.94
C ALA A 4 3.55 -3.07 11.12
N ARG A 5 4.76 -2.58 11.41
CA ARG A 5 5.53 -3.06 12.58
C ARG A 5 4.84 -2.74 13.90
N SER A 6 4.23 -1.57 14.03
CA SER A 6 3.46 -1.21 15.22
C SER A 6 2.27 -2.15 15.42
N ILE A 7 1.52 -2.46 14.36
CA ILE A 7 0.40 -3.40 14.42
C ILE A 7 0.88 -4.79 14.85
N ASN A 8 1.93 -5.31 14.22
CA ASN A 8 2.47 -6.64 14.53
C ASN A 8 3.08 -6.72 15.93
N GLY A 9 3.95 -5.76 16.27
CA GLY A 9 4.66 -5.75 17.55
C GLY A 9 3.76 -5.54 18.77
N ASN A 10 2.58 -4.96 18.58
CA ASN A 10 1.57 -4.81 19.63
C ASN A 10 0.45 -5.86 19.57
N GLY A 11 0.53 -6.84 18.68
CA GLY A 11 -0.48 -7.91 18.58
C GLY A 11 -1.87 -7.40 18.16
N LEU A 12 -1.96 -6.32 17.39
CA LEU A 12 -3.23 -5.67 17.06
C LEU A 12 -3.94 -6.28 15.86
N ALA A 13 -3.29 -7.17 15.11
CA ALA A 13 -3.81 -7.71 13.85
C ALA A 13 -5.15 -8.44 14.03
N GLU A 14 -5.25 -9.34 15.02
CA GLU A 14 -6.46 -10.13 15.26
C GLU A 14 -7.66 -9.26 15.65
N GLY A 15 -7.46 -8.31 16.57
CA GLY A 15 -8.52 -7.38 16.97
C GLY A 15 -9.01 -6.48 15.84
N PHE A 16 -8.11 -6.07 14.93
CA PHE A 16 -8.48 -5.32 13.73
C PHE A 16 -9.34 -6.17 12.78
N LEU A 17 -8.94 -7.41 12.52
CA LEU A 17 -9.71 -8.32 11.66
C LEU A 17 -11.09 -8.62 12.24
N GLU A 18 -11.19 -8.76 13.57
CA GLU A 18 -12.48 -8.95 14.23
C GLU A 18 -13.38 -7.72 14.09
N ALA A 19 -12.83 -6.51 14.26
CA ALA A 19 -13.59 -5.27 14.08
C ALA A 19 -14.13 -5.14 12.64
N LEU A 20 -13.33 -5.54 11.64
CA LEU A 20 -13.69 -5.46 10.22
C LEU A 20 -14.88 -6.33 9.82
N ARG A 21 -15.30 -7.30 10.65
CA ARG A 21 -16.50 -8.11 10.39
C ARG A 21 -17.79 -7.28 10.37
N SER A 22 -17.81 -6.13 11.04
CA SER A 22 -19.01 -5.28 11.19
C SER A 22 -18.76 -3.80 10.96
N ARG A 23 -17.52 -3.41 10.62
CA ARG A 23 -17.09 -2.02 10.49
C ARG A 23 -16.43 -1.79 9.14
N VAL A 24 -16.53 -0.55 8.68
CA VAL A 24 -15.78 -0.07 7.52
C VAL A 24 -14.44 0.48 7.98
N TYR A 25 -13.36 0.07 7.32
CA TYR A 25 -12.05 0.70 7.47
C TYR A 25 -11.86 1.78 6.42
N VAL A 26 -11.37 2.94 6.86
CA VAL A 26 -10.95 4.04 5.98
C VAL A 26 -9.50 4.34 6.31
N GLY A 27 -8.61 4.12 5.34
CA GLY A 27 -7.17 4.34 5.48
C GLY A 27 -6.67 5.35 4.48
N VAL A 28 -5.76 6.22 4.94
CA VAL A 28 -5.10 7.23 4.12
C VAL A 28 -3.60 6.97 4.14
N SER A 29 -2.94 7.19 3.01
CA SER A 29 -1.48 7.04 2.87
C SER A 29 -1.00 5.67 3.35
N ALA A 30 -0.14 5.60 4.37
CA ALA A 30 0.31 4.32 4.95
C ALA A 30 -0.85 3.38 5.34
N GLY A 31 -2.00 3.92 5.76
CA GLY A 31 -3.18 3.13 6.13
C GLY A 31 -3.84 2.39 4.96
N SER A 32 -3.70 2.86 3.71
CA SER A 32 -4.21 2.13 2.55
C SER A 32 -3.31 0.97 2.11
N MET A 33 -2.06 0.94 2.59
CA MET A 33 -1.03 -0.02 2.17
C MET A 33 -1.00 -1.31 3.03
N ILE A 34 -1.44 -1.23 4.29
CA ILE A 34 -1.21 -2.29 5.31
C ILE A 34 -1.92 -3.62 5.03
N PHE A 35 -2.92 -3.64 4.13
CA PHE A 35 -3.68 -4.86 3.84
C PHE A 35 -3.07 -5.72 2.73
N SER A 36 -2.09 -5.20 2.00
CA SER A 36 -1.44 -5.96 0.94
C SER A 36 -0.54 -7.06 1.50
N ARG A 37 -0.62 -8.27 0.94
CA ARG A 37 0.38 -9.32 1.23
C ARG A 37 1.75 -9.02 0.61
N ASN A 38 1.79 -8.12 -0.37
CA ASN A 38 3.05 -7.71 -0.98
C ASN A 38 3.79 -6.67 -0.14
N LEU A 39 3.27 -6.24 1.03
CA LEU A 39 3.98 -5.36 1.96
C LEU A 39 5.17 -6.08 2.62
N THR A 40 6.23 -6.20 1.83
CA THR A 40 7.45 -6.96 2.13
C THR A 40 8.69 -6.10 1.85
N GLY A 41 9.86 -6.61 2.24
CA GLY A 41 11.14 -6.00 1.84
C GLY A 41 11.33 -5.96 0.31
N HIS A 42 10.80 -6.94 -0.43
CA HIS A 42 10.87 -6.97 -1.89
C HIS A 42 10.10 -5.81 -2.52
N SER A 43 8.85 -5.59 -2.12
CA SER A 43 8.09 -4.41 -2.60
C SER A 43 8.78 -3.10 -2.24
N ALA A 44 9.43 -3.03 -1.07
CA ALA A 44 10.18 -1.84 -0.66
C ALA A 44 11.35 -1.55 -1.60
N ASP A 45 12.06 -2.59 -2.05
CA ASP A 45 13.15 -2.48 -3.01
C ASP A 45 12.65 -2.12 -4.42
N VAL A 46 11.56 -2.76 -4.87
CA VAL A 46 10.93 -2.50 -6.18
C VAL A 46 10.41 -1.06 -6.27
N ILE A 47 9.73 -0.57 -5.23
CA ILE A 47 9.10 0.76 -5.17
C ILE A 47 10.12 1.86 -4.86
N GLY A 48 11.27 1.51 -4.29
CA GLY A 48 12.31 2.46 -3.87
C GLY A 48 12.17 2.98 -2.44
N ASP A 49 11.31 2.37 -1.62
CA ASP A 49 11.11 2.72 -0.21
C ASP A 49 12.05 1.95 0.75
N ALA A 50 13.03 1.18 0.24
CA ALA A 50 13.94 0.38 1.06
C ALA A 50 14.72 1.20 2.12
N LYS A 51 15.00 2.49 1.84
CA LYS A 51 15.62 3.39 2.82
C LYS A 51 14.71 3.57 4.05
N ASP A 52 13.42 3.75 3.85
CA ASP A 52 12.44 3.93 4.94
C ASP A 52 12.34 2.67 5.80
N LEU A 53 12.49 1.49 5.18
CA LEU A 53 12.54 0.23 5.88
C LEU A 53 13.82 0.11 6.74
N ASN A 54 14.97 0.47 6.17
CA ASN A 54 16.28 0.39 6.81
C ASN A 54 16.48 1.40 7.95
N VAL A 55 15.90 2.60 7.85
CA VAL A 55 15.93 3.61 8.94
C VAL A 55 15.31 3.05 10.23
N LEU A 56 14.39 2.10 10.10
CA LEU A 56 13.79 1.41 11.25
C LEU A 56 14.65 0.24 11.76
N GLY A 57 15.91 0.12 11.34
CA GLY A 57 16.85 -0.89 11.79
C GLY A 57 16.49 -2.32 11.40
N ALA A 58 15.66 -2.54 10.38
CA ALA A 58 15.42 -3.89 9.87
C ALA A 58 15.29 -3.93 8.36
N THR A 59 15.61 -5.09 7.81
CA THR A 59 15.69 -5.38 6.38
C THR A 59 14.42 -6.04 5.83
N SER A 60 13.47 -6.36 6.70
CA SER A 60 12.18 -6.95 6.36
C SER A 60 11.01 -6.29 7.09
N VAL A 61 9.82 -6.51 6.55
CA VAL A 61 8.53 -6.21 7.15
C VAL A 61 7.62 -7.40 6.86
N GLU A 62 6.85 -7.80 7.86
CA GLU A 62 5.78 -8.79 7.70
C GLU A 62 4.47 -8.04 7.44
N PRO A 63 3.69 -8.40 6.40
CA PRO A 63 2.35 -7.87 6.21
C PRO A 63 1.48 -8.14 7.44
N PRO A 64 0.80 -7.13 8.01
CA PRO A 64 -0.01 -7.33 9.21
C PRO A 64 -1.31 -8.10 8.94
N PHE A 65 -1.84 -8.03 7.71
CA PHE A 65 -3.14 -8.64 7.37
C PHE A 65 -3.10 -9.55 6.14
N GLY A 66 -2.38 -9.17 5.07
CA GLY A 66 -2.23 -10.00 3.87
C GLY A 66 -3.52 -10.28 3.07
N LEU A 67 -4.57 -9.45 3.24
CA LEU A 67 -5.89 -9.66 2.61
C LEU A 67 -5.88 -9.48 1.09
N PHE A 68 -4.99 -8.64 0.55
CA PHE A 68 -4.99 -8.32 -0.88
C PHE A 68 -3.74 -8.85 -1.60
N ASP A 69 -3.96 -9.46 -2.77
CA ASP A 69 -2.95 -9.97 -3.72
C ASP A 69 -2.20 -8.86 -4.45
N TRP A 70 -2.70 -7.63 -4.35
CA TRP A 70 -2.19 -6.44 -4.99
C TRP A 70 -1.66 -5.45 -3.96
N TYR A 71 -0.79 -4.55 -4.41
CA TYR A 71 -0.28 -3.43 -3.62
C TYR A 71 -0.99 -2.13 -4.01
N LEU A 72 -1.04 -1.18 -3.08
CA LEU A 72 -1.54 0.17 -3.36
C LEU A 72 -0.44 1.16 -2.97
N LYS A 73 -0.02 1.99 -3.91
CA LYS A 73 0.97 3.05 -3.70
C LYS A 73 0.30 4.41 -3.91
N PRO A 74 0.05 5.16 -2.82
CA PRO A 74 -0.62 6.44 -2.90
C PRO A 74 0.33 7.57 -3.31
N HIS A 75 -0.26 8.75 -3.54
CA HIS A 75 0.43 10.01 -3.82
C HIS A 75 1.14 10.05 -5.18
N LEU A 76 0.59 9.37 -6.20
CA LEU A 76 0.97 9.65 -7.58
C LEU A 76 0.60 11.10 -7.92
N TYR A 77 1.51 11.83 -8.56
CA TYR A 77 1.38 13.26 -8.90
C TYR A 77 1.21 14.24 -7.73
N SER A 78 1.44 13.80 -6.50
CA SER A 78 1.30 14.67 -5.33
C SER A 78 2.41 15.74 -5.29
N PRO A 79 2.10 17.02 -4.99
CA PRO A 79 3.11 18.08 -4.85
C PRO A 79 4.16 17.79 -3.76
N ASP A 80 3.80 17.00 -2.74
CA ASP A 80 4.69 16.61 -1.65
C ASP A 80 5.69 15.51 -2.08
N PHE A 81 5.42 14.86 -3.22
CA PHE A 81 6.25 13.81 -3.80
C PHE A 81 6.45 14.08 -5.30
N PRO A 82 7.16 15.18 -5.66
CA PRO A 82 7.26 15.66 -7.03
C PRO A 82 7.93 14.66 -7.98
N GLU A 83 8.68 13.69 -7.45
CA GLU A 83 9.28 12.60 -8.21
C GLU A 83 8.30 11.50 -8.63
N ARG A 84 7.08 11.46 -8.06
CA ARG A 84 6.08 10.41 -8.32
C ARG A 84 5.22 10.78 -9.52
N ASP A 85 5.79 10.64 -10.70
CA ASP A 85 5.12 10.83 -11.98
C ASP A 85 4.95 9.51 -12.76
N ASP A 86 4.53 9.62 -14.02
CA ASP A 86 4.39 8.46 -14.90
C ASP A 86 5.71 7.72 -15.10
N ALA A 87 6.82 8.44 -15.26
CA ALA A 87 8.12 7.84 -15.48
C ALA A 87 8.60 7.08 -14.23
N TRP A 88 8.26 7.57 -13.04
CA TRP A 88 8.49 6.86 -11.79
C TRP A 88 7.65 5.60 -11.66
N ALA A 89 6.34 5.68 -11.97
CA ALA A 89 5.49 4.50 -12.00
C ALA A 89 6.01 3.46 -13.00
N ASP A 90 6.42 3.87 -14.21
CA ASP A 90 6.98 3.00 -15.24
C ASP A 90 8.21 2.22 -14.74
N ARG A 91 9.14 2.91 -14.05
CA ARG A 91 10.33 2.26 -13.46
C ARG A 91 9.97 1.20 -12.42
N ILE A 92 8.90 1.40 -11.66
CA ILE A 92 8.39 0.41 -10.71
C ILE A 92 7.77 -0.75 -11.47
N THR A 93 6.90 -0.50 -12.46
CA THR A 93 6.24 -1.54 -13.24
C THR A 93 7.21 -2.41 -14.02
N ALA A 94 8.37 -1.88 -14.44
CA ALA A 94 9.41 -2.65 -15.12
C ALA A 94 10.07 -3.72 -14.22
N ARG A 95 9.89 -3.62 -12.90
CA ARG A 95 10.48 -4.50 -11.90
C ARG A 95 9.45 -5.25 -11.05
N ALA A 96 8.21 -4.77 -11.02
CA ALA A 96 7.15 -5.36 -10.23
C ALA A 96 6.75 -6.73 -10.80
N ASP A 97 6.69 -7.72 -9.90
CA ASP A 97 6.18 -9.07 -10.13
C ASP A 97 4.86 -9.30 -9.35
N PHE A 98 4.20 -8.20 -8.99
CA PHE A 98 2.93 -8.17 -8.28
C PHE A 98 2.03 -7.03 -8.79
N PRO A 99 0.71 -7.20 -8.75
CA PRO A 99 -0.19 -6.13 -9.18
C PRO A 99 -0.08 -4.92 -8.26
N ILE A 100 -0.14 -3.72 -8.83
CA ILE A 100 -0.04 -2.46 -8.08
C ILE A 100 -0.99 -1.39 -8.62
N TYR A 101 -1.76 -0.81 -7.70
CA TYR A 101 -2.52 0.41 -7.93
C TYR A 101 -1.66 1.61 -7.56
N PHE A 102 -1.44 2.50 -8.52
CA PHE A 102 -0.93 3.84 -8.26
C PHE A 102 -2.08 4.82 -8.29
N ILE A 103 -2.29 5.53 -7.18
CA ILE A 103 -3.40 6.47 -7.03
C ILE A 103 -2.86 7.84 -6.64
N ASP A 104 -3.48 8.90 -7.16
CA ASP A 104 -3.28 10.25 -6.65
C ASP A 104 -4.13 10.53 -5.40
N ASP A 105 -4.05 11.76 -4.92
CA ASP A 105 -4.68 12.19 -3.66
C ASP A 105 -6.20 12.37 -3.78
N GLU A 106 -6.73 12.39 -5.01
CA GLU A 106 -8.17 12.52 -5.33
C GLU A 106 -8.79 11.17 -5.75
N THR A 107 -8.11 10.08 -5.44
CA THR A 107 -8.51 8.72 -5.78
C THR A 107 -8.53 7.81 -4.55
N ALA A 108 -9.52 6.92 -4.49
CA ALA A 108 -9.62 5.85 -3.50
C ALA A 108 -9.84 4.50 -4.19
N VAL A 109 -9.26 3.44 -3.61
CA VAL A 109 -9.62 2.06 -3.94
C VAL A 109 -10.58 1.57 -2.86
N ARG A 110 -11.78 1.15 -3.28
CA ARG A 110 -12.80 0.59 -2.42
C ARG A 110 -12.86 -0.91 -2.62
N VAL A 111 -13.06 -1.64 -1.52
CA VAL A 111 -13.35 -3.07 -1.54
C VAL A 111 -14.67 -3.32 -0.84
N ARG A 112 -15.63 -3.93 -1.52
CA ARG A 112 -16.95 -4.26 -0.98
C ARG A 112 -17.36 -5.65 -1.46
N ASP A 113 -17.73 -6.53 -0.53
CA ASP A 113 -18.16 -7.91 -0.83
C ASP A 113 -17.16 -8.69 -1.71
N GLY A 114 -15.87 -8.40 -1.56
CA GLY A 114 -14.78 -9.00 -2.34
C GLY A 114 -14.52 -8.35 -3.71
N GLU A 115 -15.37 -7.40 -4.13
CA GLU A 115 -15.17 -6.65 -5.37
C GLU A 115 -14.32 -5.40 -5.13
N VAL A 116 -13.42 -5.12 -6.07
CA VAL A 116 -12.53 -3.95 -6.04
C VAL A 116 -13.03 -2.93 -7.05
N ASP A 117 -13.19 -1.68 -6.62
CA ASP A 117 -13.53 -0.56 -7.49
C ASP A 117 -12.68 0.69 -7.18
N VAL A 118 -12.36 1.46 -8.22
CA VAL A 118 -11.61 2.72 -8.09
C VAL A 118 -12.60 3.88 -8.17
N VAL A 119 -12.64 4.70 -7.11
CA VAL A 119 -13.46 5.91 -7.02
C VAL A 119 -12.51 7.10 -7.16
N SER A 120 -12.68 7.93 -8.20
CA SER A 120 -11.69 8.94 -8.55
C SER A 120 -12.32 10.15 -9.25
N GLU A 121 -11.87 11.34 -8.88
CA GLU A 121 -11.97 12.56 -9.70
C GLU A 121 -10.61 12.93 -10.32
N GLY A 122 -9.54 12.22 -9.93
CA GLY A 122 -8.17 12.45 -10.35
C GLY A 122 -7.66 11.40 -11.35
N ARG A 123 -6.40 11.02 -11.18
CA ARG A 123 -5.63 10.15 -12.06
C ARG A 123 -5.08 8.95 -11.29
N TRP A 124 -5.19 7.80 -11.91
CA TRP A 124 -4.68 6.55 -11.35
C TRP A 124 -4.20 5.63 -12.46
N ARG A 125 -3.41 4.63 -12.06
CA ARG A 125 -2.87 3.61 -12.94
C ARG A 125 -2.92 2.27 -12.24
N PHE A 126 -3.16 1.21 -13.00
CA PHE A 126 -3.07 -0.16 -12.51
C PHE A 126 -2.09 -0.95 -13.36
N HIS A 127 -1.19 -1.66 -12.69
CA HIS A 127 -0.32 -2.67 -13.26
C HIS A 127 -0.79 -4.03 -12.76
N PRO A 128 -1.16 -4.97 -13.65
CA PRO A 128 -1.67 -6.29 -13.29
C PRO A 128 -0.58 -7.24 -12.80
#